data_AF-A0A2P2IBC6-F1
#
_entry.id   AF-A0A2P2IBC6-F1
#
_cell.length_a   1.000
_cell.length_b   1.000
_cell.length_c   1.000
_cell.angle_alpha   90.00
_cell.angle_beta   90.00
_cell.angle_gamma   90.00
#
_symmetry.space_group_name_H-M   'P 1'
#
loop_
_entity.id
_entity.type
_entity.pdbx_description
1 polymer ?
#
loop_
_entity_poly.entity_id
_entity_poly.type
_entity_poly.pdbx_seq_one_letter_code
_entity_poly.pdbx_strand_id
1 'polypeptide(L)'
;SLRSPGPLMPSVYEMAALTQDLDTQNITTRIKEILLANNIGQKLFGEAVLGLSQGSVSELLSKPKPWHMLSIKGREPFIRMQLWLTDPHNIEKLQHLKSERREASKRRRALDPCHDIP
;
A
#
# COMPACT_ATOMS: atom_id res chain seq x y z
N SER A 1 -18.93 -29.60 -19.94
CA SER A 1 -18.81 -28.14 -20.11
C SER A 1 -17.45 -27.67 -19.65
N LEU A 2 -16.59 -27.27 -20.58
CA LEU A 2 -15.34 -26.57 -20.27
C LEU A 2 -15.72 -25.16 -19.82
N ARG A 3 -15.48 -24.84 -18.55
CA ARG A 3 -15.69 -23.51 -18.00
C ARG A 3 -14.63 -22.61 -18.65
N SER A 4 -15.07 -21.65 -19.48
CA SER A 4 -14.19 -20.63 -20.04
C SER A 4 -13.40 -19.99 -18.89
N PRO A 5 -12.06 -19.87 -18.95
CA PRO A 5 -11.36 -19.05 -17.98
C PRO A 5 -11.92 -17.64 -18.14
N GLY A 6 -12.51 -17.11 -17.06
CA GLY A 6 -12.87 -15.70 -17.02
C GLY A 6 -11.65 -14.84 -17.38
N PRO A 7 -11.83 -13.60 -17.84
CA PRO A 7 -10.72 -12.76 -18.25
C PRO A 7 -9.64 -12.76 -17.15
N LEU A 8 -8.48 -13.33 -17.47
CA LEU A 8 -7.34 -13.40 -16.59
C LEU A 8 -6.87 -11.96 -16.39
N MET A 9 -7.18 -11.35 -15.26
CA MET A 9 -6.65 -10.03 -14.92
C MET A 9 -5.12 -10.14 -14.97
N PRO A 10 -4.44 -9.26 -15.72
CA PRO A 10 -2.99 -9.30 -15.81
C PRO A 10 -2.38 -9.11 -14.42
N SER A 11 -1.29 -9.83 -14.15
CA SER A 11 -0.51 -9.64 -12.94
C SER A 11 0.02 -8.20 -12.85
N VAL A 12 0.36 -7.75 -11.63
CA VAL A 12 0.97 -6.42 -11.44
C VAL A 12 2.23 -6.24 -12.27
N TYR A 13 3.02 -7.31 -12.43
CA TYR A 13 4.22 -7.30 -13.25
C TYR A 13 3.90 -7.13 -14.74
N GLU A 14 2.90 -7.84 -15.26
CA GLU A 14 2.44 -7.69 -16.65
C GLU A 14 1.87 -6.28 -16.87
N MET A 15 1.06 -5.76 -15.95
CA MET A 15 0.57 -4.39 -16.03
C MET A 15 1.72 -3.37 -16.05
N ALA A 16 2.76 -3.57 -15.24
CA ALA A 16 3.94 -2.71 -15.22
C ALA A 16 4.74 -2.74 -16.54
N ALA A 17 4.80 -3.91 -17.19
CA ALA A 17 5.45 -4.08 -18.49
C ALA A 17 4.62 -3.49 -19.65
N LEU A 18 3.29 -3.60 -19.59
CA LEU A 18 2.37 -3.14 -20.64
C LEU A 18 2.04 -1.64 -20.53
N THR A 19 2.14 -1.05 -19.34
CA THR A 19 1.85 0.38 -19.13
C THR A 19 2.94 1.25 -19.77
N GLN A 20 2.54 2.05 -20.77
CA GLN A 20 3.44 2.89 -21.56
C GLN A 20 3.93 4.10 -20.77
N ASP A 21 3.02 4.83 -20.14
CA ASP A 21 3.31 6.02 -19.34
C ASP A 21 2.43 6.08 -18.10
N LEU A 22 2.95 6.70 -17.04
CA LEU A 22 2.26 6.88 -15.77
C LEU A 22 2.90 8.03 -14.99
N ASP A 23 2.09 9.00 -14.56
CA ASP A 23 2.60 10.15 -13.80
C ASP A 23 2.87 9.76 -12.33
N THR A 24 4.13 9.39 -12.07
CA THR A 24 4.59 8.97 -10.74
C THR A 24 4.51 10.09 -9.71
N GLN A 25 4.67 11.35 -10.12
CA GLN A 25 4.56 12.52 -9.24
C GLN A 25 3.11 12.75 -8.83
N ASN A 26 2.17 12.70 -9.78
CA ASN A 26 0.76 12.89 -9.49
C ASN A 26 0.22 11.79 -8.57
N ILE A 27 0.53 10.53 -8.87
CA ILE A 27 0.06 9.39 -8.08
C ILE A 27 0.59 9.45 -6.65
N THR A 28 1.89 9.69 -6.44
CA THR A 28 2.44 9.81 -5.08
C THR A 28 1.87 10.99 -4.32
N THR A 29 1.57 12.11 -5.00
CA THR A 29 0.92 13.28 -4.39
C THR A 29 -0.48 12.94 -3.90
N ARG A 30 -1.32 12.34 -4.75
CA ARG A 30 -2.67 11.90 -4.36
C ARG A 30 -2.65 10.92 -3.20
N ILE A 31 -1.72 9.95 -3.22
CA ILE A 31 -1.54 9.01 -2.10
C ILE A 31 -1.25 9.77 -0.81
N LYS A 32 -0.28 10.70 -0.81
CA LYS A 32 0.06 11.49 0.39
C LYS A 32 -1.14 12.28 0.92
N GLU A 33 -1.89 12.94 0.04
CA GLU A 33 -3.07 13.72 0.40
C GLU A 33 -4.16 12.86 1.03
N ILE A 34 -4.49 11.72 0.39
CA ILE A 34 -5.51 10.79 0.89
C ILE A 34 -5.10 10.18 2.22
N LEU A 35 -3.85 9.77 2.36
CA LEU A 35 -3.33 9.23 3.62
C LEU A 35 -3.42 10.26 4.75
N LEU A 36 -3.04 11.50 4.48
CA LEU A 36 -3.12 12.59 5.45
C LEU A 36 -4.58 12.88 5.85
N ALA A 37 -5.48 13.05 4.87
CA ALA A 37 -6.89 13.34 5.11
C ALA A 37 -7.60 12.26 5.95
N ASN A 38 -7.16 11.01 5.83
CA ASN A 38 -7.74 9.87 6.55
C ASN A 38 -6.95 9.48 7.81
N ASN A 39 -5.93 10.26 8.20
CA ASN A 39 -5.06 9.96 9.34
C ASN A 39 -4.41 8.57 9.25
N ILE A 40 -4.00 8.16 8.05
CA ILE A 40 -3.33 6.88 7.78
C ILE A 40 -1.82 7.16 7.62
N GLY A 41 -1.00 6.44 8.37
CA GLY A 41 0.45 6.57 8.28
C GLY A 41 1.03 5.88 7.03
N GLN A 42 2.06 6.48 6.43
CA GLN A 42 2.76 5.91 5.27
C GLN A 42 3.27 4.49 5.53
N LYS A 43 3.72 4.17 6.74
CA LYS A 43 4.17 2.82 7.12
C LYS A 43 3.07 1.78 6.90
N LEU A 44 1.85 2.05 7.35
CA LEU A 44 0.74 1.10 7.22
C LEU A 44 0.40 0.87 5.74
N PHE A 45 0.33 1.95 4.97
CA PHE A 45 0.12 1.90 3.53
C PHE A 45 1.24 1.13 2.80
N GLY A 46 2.50 1.47 3.09
CA GLY A 46 3.67 0.83 2.49
C GLY A 46 3.69 -0.67 2.74
N GLU A 47 3.46 -1.10 3.97
CA GLU A 47 3.45 -2.52 4.32
C GLU A 47 2.25 -3.26 3.71
N ALA A 48 1.04 -2.69 3.80
CA ALA A 48 -0.19 -3.39 3.42
C ALA A 48 -0.44 -3.41 1.90
N VAL A 49 -0.05 -2.34 1.19
CA VAL A 49 -0.37 -2.16 -0.24
C VAL A 49 0.84 -2.45 -1.12
N LEU A 50 2.02 -1.98 -0.71
CA LEU A 50 3.23 -2.01 -1.53
C LEU A 50 4.23 -3.10 -1.13
N GLY A 51 4.10 -3.69 0.06
CA GLY A 51 5.10 -4.59 0.63
C GLY A 51 6.43 -3.90 0.94
N LEU A 52 6.40 -2.60 1.26
CA LEU A 52 7.58 -1.77 1.53
C LEU A 52 7.72 -1.42 3.02
N SER A 53 8.97 -1.31 3.47
CA SER A 53 9.28 -0.76 4.79
C SER A 53 9.00 0.74 4.88
N GLN A 54 8.87 1.28 6.10
CA GLN A 54 8.59 2.71 6.32
C GLN A 54 9.61 3.64 5.63
N GLY A 55 10.91 3.35 5.74
CA GLY A 55 11.94 4.15 5.08
C GLY A 55 11.80 4.13 3.55
N SER A 56 11.55 2.95 2.98
CA SER A 56 11.41 2.77 1.54
C SER A 56 10.18 3.48 0.97
N VAL A 57 9.02 3.36 1.65
CA VAL A 57 7.80 4.06 1.21
C VAL A 57 7.92 5.58 1.39
N SER A 58 8.60 6.04 2.44
CA SER A 58 8.85 7.47 2.66
C SER A 58 9.71 8.07 1.54
N GLU A 59 10.81 7.40 1.16
CA GLU A 59 11.66 7.85 0.05
C GLU A 59 10.88 7.83 -1.27
N LEU A 60 10.16 6.74 -1.55
CA LEU A 60 9.35 6.59 -2.76
C LEU A 60 8.30 7.71 -2.91
N LEU A 61 7.58 8.05 -1.84
CA LEU A 61 6.54 9.09 -1.86
C LEU A 61 7.11 10.51 -1.86
N SER A 62 8.35 10.69 -1.39
CA SER A 62 9.01 12.00 -1.34
C SER A 62 9.73 12.34 -2.64
N LYS A 63 10.34 11.34 -3.30
CA LYS A 63 11.16 11.51 -4.49
C LYS A 63 10.93 10.36 -5.49
N PRO A 64 9.72 10.23 -6.07
CA PRO A 64 9.51 9.20 -7.06
C PRO A 64 10.31 9.52 -8.32
N LYS A 65 10.95 8.51 -8.90
CA LYS A 65 11.61 8.65 -10.19
C LYS A 65 10.57 8.76 -11.30
N PRO A 66 10.88 9.46 -12.41
CA PRO A 66 10.04 9.46 -13.60
C PRO A 66 9.81 8.03 -14.14
N TRP A 67 8.63 7.76 -14.68
CA TRP A 67 8.23 6.42 -15.13
C TRP A 67 9.20 5.78 -16.14
N HIS A 68 9.67 6.56 -17.11
CA HIS A 68 10.61 6.11 -18.13
C HIS A 68 11.99 5.73 -17.56
N MET A 69 12.32 6.18 -16.34
CA MET A 69 13.58 5.83 -15.64
C MET A 69 13.43 4.62 -14.71
N LEU A 70 12.24 4.03 -14.60
CA LEU A 70 11.99 2.86 -13.75
C LEU A 70 12.21 1.56 -14.50
N SER A 71 12.85 0.59 -13.84
CA SER A 71 12.79 -0.80 -14.28
C SER A 71 11.37 -1.36 -14.15
N ILE A 72 11.07 -2.48 -14.83
CA ILE A 72 9.76 -3.14 -14.72
C ILE A 72 9.40 -3.44 -13.26
N LYS A 73 10.35 -3.95 -12.47
CA LYS A 73 10.16 -4.16 -11.03
C LYS A 73 9.95 -2.84 -10.26
N GLY A 74 10.67 -1.79 -10.63
CA GLY A 74 10.52 -0.46 -10.02
C GLY A 74 9.18 0.22 -10.32
N ARG A 75 8.46 -0.24 -11.34
CA ARG A 75 7.12 0.25 -11.71
C ARG A 75 6.00 -0.37 -10.87
N GLU A 76 6.19 -1.58 -10.32
CA GLU A 76 5.17 -2.29 -9.56
C GLU A 76 4.54 -1.48 -8.42
N PRO A 77 5.29 -0.71 -7.60
CA PRO A 77 4.69 0.09 -6.54
C PRO A 77 3.70 1.13 -7.07
N PHE A 78 3.99 1.73 -8.23
CA PHE A 78 3.12 2.73 -8.83
C PHE A 78 1.87 2.12 -9.46
N ILE A 79 1.98 0.93 -10.06
CA ILE A 79 0.80 0.17 -10.50
C ILE A 79 -0.08 -0.18 -9.30
N ARG A 80 0.50 -0.64 -8.18
CA ARG A 80 -0.25 -0.91 -6.95
C ARG A 80 -0.91 0.34 -6.38
N MET A 81 -0.23 1.49 -6.40
CA MET A 81 -0.83 2.77 -6.01
C MET A 81 -2.03 3.12 -6.91
N GLN A 82 -1.90 2.96 -8.23
CA GLN A 82 -2.99 3.22 -9.17
C GLN A 82 -4.20 2.33 -8.90
N LEU A 83 -3.98 1.01 -8.76
CA LEU A 83 -5.05 0.06 -8.43
C LEU A 83 -5.70 0.38 -7.09
N TRP A 84 -4.89 0.75 -6.09
CA TRP A 84 -5.39 1.15 -4.79
C TRP A 84 -6.23 2.44 -4.87
N LEU A 85 -5.82 3.43 -5.66
CA LEU A 85 -6.60 4.66 -5.89
C LEU A 85 -7.95 4.39 -6.58
N THR A 86 -8.02 3.36 -7.44
CA THR A 86 -9.26 2.99 -8.13
C THR A 86 -10.20 2.11 -7.32
N ASP A 87 -9.73 1.53 -6.22
CA ASP A 87 -10.55 0.67 -5.35
C ASP A 87 -11.43 1.54 -4.42
N PRO A 88 -12.77 1.46 -4.52
CA PRO A 88 -13.67 2.28 -3.70
C PRO A 88 -13.61 1.94 -2.19
N HIS A 89 -13.07 0.78 -1.82
CA HIS A 89 -12.94 0.33 -0.43
C HIS A 89 -11.51 0.49 0.12
N ASN A 90 -10.65 1.19 -0.59
CA ASN A 90 -9.23 1.30 -0.28
C ASN A 90 -8.94 1.85 1.14
N ILE A 91 -9.66 2.89 1.58
CA ILE A 91 -9.53 3.51 2.91
C ILE A 91 -10.11 2.60 3.98
N GLU A 92 -11.30 2.05 3.75
CA GLU A 92 -11.99 1.18 4.69
C GLU A 92 -11.09 -0.01 5.09
N LYS A 93 -10.47 -0.66 4.10
CA LYS A 93 -9.53 -1.76 4.30
C LYS A 93 -8.34 -1.36 5.19
N LEU A 94 -7.75 -0.18 4.97
CA LEU A 94 -6.63 0.29 5.78
C LEU A 94 -7.05 0.69 7.20
N GLN A 95 -8.22 1.29 7.38
CA GLN A 95 -8.74 1.65 8.70
C GLN A 95 -9.06 0.40 9.53
N HIS A 96 -9.65 -0.63 8.91
CA HIS A 96 -9.87 -1.92 9.56
C HIS A 96 -8.55 -2.49 10.08
N LEU A 97 -7.54 -2.59 9.21
CA LEU A 97 -6.22 -3.10 9.57
C LEU A 97 -5.54 -2.27 10.68
N LYS A 98 -5.70 -0.94 10.63
CA LYS A 98 -5.20 -0.04 11.68
C LYS A 98 -5.82 -0.35 13.04
N SER A 99 -7.12 -0.58 13.08
CA SER A 99 -7.86 -0.92 14.30
C SER A 99 -7.44 -2.27 14.84
N GLU A 100 -7.35 -3.31 13.99
CA GLU A 100 -6.90 -4.65 14.40
C GLU A 100 -5.48 -4.62 15.01
N ARG A 101 -4.54 -3.90 14.38
CA ARG A 101 -3.18 -3.76 14.91
C ARG A 101 -3.15 -3.05 16.26
N ARG A 102 -4.04 -2.09 16.48
CA ARG A 102 -4.18 -1.39 17.77
C ARG A 102 -4.71 -2.33 18.84
N GLU A 103 -5.74 -3.10 18.54
CA GLU A 103 -6.34 -4.07 19.45
C GLU A 103 -5.38 -5.20 19.83
N ALA A 104 -4.68 -5.78 18.85
CA ALA A 104 -3.66 -6.79 19.09
C ALA A 104 -2.53 -6.26 19.99
N SER A 105 -2.15 -4.98 19.84
CA SER A 105 -1.14 -4.36 20.69
C SER A 105 -1.65 -4.10 22.12
N LYS A 106 -2.93 -3.76 22.29
CA LYS A 106 -3.57 -3.65 23.61
C LYS A 106 -3.65 -5.00 24.31
N ARG A 107 -4.09 -6.05 23.59
CA ARG A 107 -4.18 -7.41 24.13
C ARG A 107 -2.81 -7.92 24.59
N ARG A 108 -1.76 -7.70 23.80
CA ARG A 108 -0.38 -8.05 24.20
C ARG A 108 0.04 -7.36 25.50
N ARG A 109 -0.25 -6.06 25.65
CA ARG A 109 0.05 -5.33 26.90
C ARG A 109 -0.78 -5.80 28.10
N ALA A 110 -2.04 -6.17 27.88
CA ALA A 110 -2.92 -6.67 28.94
C ALA A 110 -2.54 -8.07 29.45
N LEU A 111 -1.80 -8.84 28.64
CA LEU A 111 -1.31 -10.18 28.96
C LEU A 111 0.09 -10.19 29.62
N ASP A 112 0.67 -9.03 29.89
CA ASP A 112 1.92 -8.85 30.66
C ASP A 112 1.61 -8.18 32.02
N PRO A 113 1.06 -8.89 33.04
CA PRO A 113 0.79 -8.32 34.36
C PRO A 113 2.01 -8.41 35.31
N CYS A 114 3.19 -8.80 34.82
CA CYS A 114 4.36 -9.05 35.67
C CYS A 114 5.12 -7.76 36.02
N HIS A 115 4.47 -6.83 36.71
CA HIS A 115 5.14 -5.76 37.45
C HIS A 115 4.25 -5.16 38.56
N ASP A 116 3.83 -5.99 39.50
CA ASP A 116 3.44 -5.54 40.84
C ASP A 116 3.76 -6.66 41.84
N ILE A 117 5.00 -6.66 42.35
CA ILE A 117 5.33 -7.28 43.63
C ILE A 117 5.58 -6.10 44.58
N PRO A 118 4.75 -5.88 45.61
CA PRO A 118 4.98 -4.86 46.62
C PRO A 118 6.24 -5.11 47.45
#